data_AF-A0A1E4XKB7-F1
#
_entry.id   AF-A0A1E4XKB7-F1
#
_cell.length_a   1.000
_cell.length_b   1.000
_cell.length_c   1.000
_cell.angle_alpha   90.00
_cell.angle_beta   90.00
_cell.angle_gamma   90.00
#
_symmetry.space_group_name_H-M   'P 1'
#
loop_
_entity.id
_entity.type
_entity.pdbx_description
1 polymer ?
#
loop_
_entity_poly.entity_id
_entity_poly.type
_entity_poly.pdbx_seq_one_letter_code
_entity_poly.pdbx_strand_id
1 'polypeptide(L)'
;MRYFDCTKFDYKDADTDELANLIERDKSAYKYSFKTWVNSEIDKITDRKWQINNIGIVEETGDFIRLIKEAELTYSLGAFYSTIALTGIASEDLCKYYAIKINHPDLAGLTQHVRLQKLKDRGELSETTHKAFDAIRIIRNECLHFNDDFKIRDHNSLATEALNCINSLKAIYKELFAASNTSYKTGEIITRIIEDFAHQQTYKTSFGDTLNQEEFTMKLRYFMADELKLDIAISDPGDKVSQAGFFRVEEIDLESSPKETTLRHIPSYQYVIVDLTEENIAQISTLDISEGETIFASIYSILDHQGISAAWRFEKFIDTKS
;
A
#
# COMPACT_ATOMS: atom_id res chain seq x y z
N MET A 1 -19.00 34.13 -5.12
CA MET A 1 -18.52 33.52 -3.85
C MET A 1 -17.22 34.20 -3.48
N ARG A 2 -16.99 34.56 -2.20
CA ARG A 2 -15.72 35.14 -1.74
C ARG A 2 -14.93 34.04 -1.03
N TYR A 3 -13.62 33.95 -1.28
CA TYR A 3 -12.72 33.09 -0.51
C TYR A 3 -12.67 33.59 0.94
N PHE A 4 -12.80 32.67 1.91
CA PHE A 4 -12.69 32.96 3.34
C PHE A 4 -11.81 31.88 3.97
N ASP A 5 -10.67 32.29 4.52
CA ASP A 5 -9.67 31.41 5.11
C ASP A 5 -9.25 31.96 6.47
N CYS A 6 -9.84 31.40 7.51
CA CYS A 6 -9.65 31.80 8.90
C CYS A 6 -9.61 30.56 9.79
N THR A 7 -8.66 29.67 9.54
CA THR A 7 -8.50 28.39 10.27
C THR A 7 -7.64 28.50 11.54
N LYS A 8 -6.85 29.57 11.66
CA LYS A 8 -5.96 29.82 12.80
C LYS A 8 -6.23 31.20 13.39
N PHE A 9 -6.49 31.24 14.70
CA PHE A 9 -6.67 32.50 15.43
C PHE A 9 -5.33 33.23 15.59
N ASP A 10 -5.37 34.57 15.54
CA ASP A 10 -4.19 35.40 15.84
C ASP A 10 -4.16 35.69 17.34
N TYR A 11 -3.11 35.24 18.03
CA TYR A 11 -2.95 35.40 19.48
C TYR A 11 -1.88 36.45 19.84
N LYS A 12 -1.48 37.32 18.91
CA LYS A 12 -0.46 38.36 19.19
C LYS A 12 -0.78 39.23 20.40
N ASP A 13 -2.08 39.42 20.69
CA ASP A 13 -2.56 40.26 21.79
C ASP A 13 -3.10 39.45 22.99
N ALA A 14 -2.89 38.13 23.03
CA ALA A 14 -3.35 37.27 24.12
C ALA A 14 -2.37 37.30 25.32
N ASP A 15 -2.92 37.16 26.54
CA ASP A 15 -2.12 37.06 27.76
C ASP A 15 -1.19 35.82 27.73
N THR A 16 0.06 35.99 28.18
CA THR A 16 1.10 34.96 28.07
C THR A 16 0.79 33.73 28.92
N ASP A 17 0.06 33.90 30.02
CA ASP A 17 -0.15 32.85 31.02
C ASP A 17 -1.20 31.81 30.57
N GLU A 18 -2.09 32.17 29.62
CA GLU A 18 -3.13 31.28 29.08
C GLU A 18 -2.92 30.88 27.62
N LEU A 19 -1.93 31.46 26.94
CA LEU A 19 -1.68 31.27 25.50
C LEU A 19 -1.56 29.79 25.10
N ALA A 20 -0.85 28.98 25.89
CA ALA A 20 -0.67 27.56 25.60
C ALA A 20 -2.01 26.79 25.64
N ASN A 21 -2.88 27.11 26.60
CA ASN A 21 -4.19 26.48 26.74
C ASN A 21 -5.13 26.87 25.59
N LEU A 22 -5.08 28.13 25.16
CA LEU A 22 -5.87 28.62 24.02
C LEU A 22 -5.45 27.96 22.70
N ILE A 23 -4.13 27.85 22.46
CA ILE A 23 -3.60 27.15 21.29
C ILE A 23 -4.01 25.68 21.28
N GLU A 24 -3.91 24.99 22.43
CA GLU A 24 -4.24 23.57 22.49
C GLU A 24 -5.74 23.31 22.33
N ARG A 25 -6.60 24.20 22.87
CA ARG A 25 -8.05 24.19 22.63
C ARG A 25 -8.36 24.28 21.14
N ASP A 26 -7.76 25.23 20.43
CA ASP A 26 -8.10 25.48 19.02
C ASP A 26 -7.48 24.40 18.10
N LYS A 27 -6.29 23.88 18.42
CA LYS A 27 -5.75 22.65 17.79
C LYS A 27 -6.69 21.46 17.99
N SER A 28 -7.24 21.29 19.19
CA SER A 28 -8.17 20.20 19.50
C SER A 28 -9.50 20.35 18.74
N ALA A 29 -10.00 21.58 18.62
CA ALA A 29 -11.17 21.89 17.79
C ALA A 29 -10.91 21.58 16.31
N TYR A 30 -9.74 21.95 15.78
CA TYR A 30 -9.35 21.61 14.40
C TYR A 30 -9.23 20.10 14.20
N LYS A 31 -8.60 19.36 15.13
CA LYS A 31 -8.52 17.89 15.10
C LYS A 31 -9.91 17.25 15.07
N TYR A 32 -10.85 17.76 15.88
CA TYR A 32 -12.23 17.30 15.90
C TYR A 32 -12.91 17.51 14.54
N SER A 33 -12.85 18.73 14.00
CA SER A 33 -13.42 19.06 12.68
C SER A 33 -12.82 18.20 11.57
N PHE A 34 -11.49 18.00 11.58
CA PHE A 34 -10.79 17.16 10.62
C PHE A 34 -11.22 15.70 10.71
N LYS A 35 -11.30 15.13 11.93
CA LYS A 35 -11.78 13.76 12.14
C LYS A 35 -13.23 13.57 11.66
N THR A 36 -14.10 14.53 11.95
CA THR A 36 -15.49 14.50 11.47
C THR A 36 -15.56 14.52 9.95
N TRP A 37 -14.76 15.37 9.30
CA TRP A 37 -14.65 15.39 7.83
C TRP A 37 -14.16 14.04 7.28
N VAL A 38 -13.05 13.50 7.79
CA VAL A 38 -12.51 12.20 7.36
C VAL A 38 -13.57 11.11 7.48
N ASN A 39 -14.23 11.01 8.64
CA ASN A 39 -15.28 10.01 8.87
C ASN A 39 -16.47 10.18 7.92
N SER A 40 -16.83 11.41 7.54
CA SER A 40 -17.92 11.66 6.61
C SER A 40 -17.58 11.36 5.14
N GLU A 41 -16.29 11.37 4.79
CA GLU A 41 -15.80 11.16 3.42
C GLU A 41 -15.16 9.78 3.23
N ILE A 42 -15.01 8.96 4.28
CA ILE A 42 -14.25 7.70 4.25
C ILE A 42 -14.74 6.74 3.16
N ASP A 43 -16.05 6.62 2.98
CA ASP A 43 -16.65 5.75 1.96
C ASP A 43 -16.30 6.25 0.55
N LYS A 44 -16.44 7.56 0.31
CA LYS A 44 -16.10 8.17 -0.99
C LYS A 44 -14.60 8.09 -1.28
N ILE A 45 -13.76 8.25 -0.25
CA ILE A 45 -12.30 8.10 -0.37
C ILE A 45 -11.98 6.66 -0.79
N THR A 46 -12.63 5.69 -0.16
CA THR A 46 -12.49 4.25 -0.46
C THR A 46 -12.96 3.94 -1.87
N ASP A 47 -14.14 4.42 -2.26
CA ASP A 47 -14.70 4.24 -3.61
C ASP A 47 -13.77 4.81 -4.68
N ARG A 48 -13.22 6.01 -4.47
CA ARG A 48 -12.25 6.61 -5.39
C ARG A 48 -10.96 5.80 -5.45
N LYS A 49 -10.43 5.33 -4.31
CA LYS A 49 -9.24 4.48 -4.29
C LYS A 49 -9.45 3.20 -5.11
N TRP A 50 -10.65 2.61 -5.06
CA TRP A 50 -11.00 1.40 -5.80
C TRP A 50 -11.11 1.59 -7.33
N GLN A 51 -11.21 2.82 -7.80
CA GLN A 51 -11.20 3.13 -9.24
C GLN A 51 -9.79 3.12 -9.84
N ILE A 52 -8.75 3.29 -9.01
CA ILE A 52 -7.37 3.33 -9.46
C ILE A 52 -6.91 1.90 -9.76
N ASN A 53 -6.42 1.68 -10.99
CA ASN A 53 -5.92 0.38 -11.42
C ASN A 53 -4.66 -0.01 -10.67
N ASN A 54 -4.51 -1.29 -10.34
CA ASN A 54 -3.25 -1.83 -9.82
C ASN A 54 -2.20 -1.90 -10.92
N ILE A 55 -0.97 -1.49 -10.59
CA ILE A 55 0.16 -1.56 -11.53
C ILE A 55 0.78 -2.96 -11.61
N GLY A 56 0.54 -3.77 -10.57
CA GLY A 56 1.22 -5.03 -10.37
C GLY A 56 2.64 -4.82 -9.85
N ILE A 57 3.53 -5.75 -10.20
CA ILE A 57 4.94 -5.68 -9.82
C ILE A 57 5.72 -5.01 -10.93
N VAL A 58 6.44 -3.96 -10.57
CA VAL A 58 7.40 -3.30 -11.43
C VAL A 58 8.61 -2.96 -10.57
N GLU A 59 9.83 -3.14 -11.09
CA GLU A 59 11.02 -2.76 -10.35
C GLU A 59 11.03 -1.24 -10.15
N GLU A 60 11.05 -0.80 -8.88
CA GLU A 60 11.13 0.62 -8.54
C GLU A 60 12.39 1.21 -9.17
N THR A 61 12.19 2.21 -10.00
CA THR A 61 13.25 2.96 -10.65
C THR A 61 12.92 4.44 -10.50
N GLY A 62 13.87 5.27 -10.07
CA GLY A 62 13.68 6.72 -9.94
C GLY A 62 12.69 7.20 -8.86
N ASP A 63 12.65 8.51 -8.63
CA ASP A 63 11.80 9.14 -7.61
C ASP A 63 10.33 9.31 -8.04
N PHE A 64 9.99 9.03 -9.30
CA PHE A 64 8.63 9.23 -9.82
C PHE A 64 7.59 8.27 -9.23
N ILE A 65 7.98 7.12 -8.65
CA ILE A 65 7.04 6.25 -7.91
C ILE A 65 6.42 7.01 -6.73
N ARG A 66 7.19 7.87 -6.06
CA ARG A 66 6.67 8.71 -4.96
C ARG A 66 5.58 9.65 -5.46
N LEU A 67 5.80 10.27 -6.62
CA LEU A 67 4.80 11.14 -7.25
C LEU A 67 3.55 10.39 -7.66
N ILE A 68 3.67 9.13 -8.13
CA ILE A 68 2.50 8.28 -8.41
C ILE A 68 1.73 8.01 -7.11
N LYS A 69 2.40 7.62 -6.02
CA LYS A 69 1.75 7.40 -4.72
C LYS A 69 1.03 8.65 -4.20
N GLU A 70 1.66 9.82 -4.29
CA GLU A 70 1.03 11.09 -3.92
C GLU A 70 -0.16 11.43 -4.82
N ALA A 71 -0.07 11.14 -6.13
CA ALA A 71 -1.19 11.31 -7.05
C ALA A 71 -2.37 10.39 -6.68
N GLU A 72 -2.11 9.13 -6.29
CA GLU A 72 -3.16 8.20 -5.83
C GLU A 72 -3.85 8.71 -4.56
N LEU A 73 -3.07 9.21 -3.60
CA LEU A 73 -3.60 9.76 -2.37
C LEU A 73 -4.47 10.99 -2.65
N THR A 74 -3.95 11.95 -3.41
CA THR A 74 -4.70 13.18 -3.76
C THR A 74 -5.97 12.85 -4.53
N TYR A 75 -5.95 11.85 -5.42
CA TYR A 75 -7.14 11.40 -6.14
C TYR A 75 -8.19 10.85 -5.17
N SER A 76 -7.75 9.97 -4.27
CA SER A 76 -8.62 9.35 -3.26
C SER A 76 -9.28 10.40 -2.37
N LEU A 77 -8.53 11.46 -2.01
CA LEU A 77 -9.04 12.60 -1.24
C LEU A 77 -9.91 13.58 -2.05
N GLY A 78 -10.06 13.39 -3.37
CA GLY A 78 -10.87 14.26 -4.24
C GLY A 78 -10.14 15.52 -4.73
N ALA A 79 -8.83 15.61 -4.55
CA ALA A 79 -7.99 16.73 -4.97
C ALA A 79 -7.51 16.57 -6.43
N PHE A 80 -8.45 16.57 -7.37
CA PHE A 80 -8.19 16.21 -8.78
C PHE A 80 -7.20 17.13 -9.50
N TYR A 81 -7.20 18.43 -9.20
CA TYR A 81 -6.19 19.36 -9.71
C TYR A 81 -4.76 18.93 -9.33
N SER A 82 -4.58 18.56 -8.06
CA SER A 82 -3.29 18.07 -7.55
C SER A 82 -2.92 16.75 -8.19
N THR A 83 -3.88 15.82 -8.35
CA THR A 83 -3.65 14.55 -9.05
C THR A 83 -3.16 14.76 -10.48
N ILE A 84 -3.82 15.63 -11.25
CA ILE A 84 -3.45 15.94 -12.63
C ILE A 84 -2.04 16.56 -12.68
N ALA A 85 -1.76 17.52 -11.80
CA ALA A 85 -0.46 18.18 -11.74
C ALA A 85 0.67 17.20 -11.40
N LEU A 86 0.51 16.41 -10.34
CA LEU A 86 1.49 15.40 -9.90
C LEU A 86 1.71 14.33 -10.98
N THR A 87 0.62 13.81 -11.55
CA THR A 87 0.68 12.82 -12.64
C THR A 87 1.43 13.36 -13.85
N GLY A 88 1.19 14.62 -14.22
CA GLY A 88 1.89 15.22 -15.36
C GLY A 88 3.36 15.55 -15.09
N ILE A 89 3.73 15.88 -13.85
CA ILE A 89 5.14 16.02 -13.45
C ILE A 89 5.83 14.64 -13.51
N ALA A 90 5.22 13.62 -12.91
CA ALA A 90 5.72 12.25 -12.92
C ALA A 90 5.87 11.71 -14.36
N SER A 91 4.90 12.01 -15.23
CA SER A 91 4.92 11.64 -16.65
C SER A 91 6.09 12.29 -17.41
N GLU A 92 6.40 13.56 -17.14
CA GLU A 92 7.54 14.23 -17.77
C GLU A 92 8.87 13.65 -17.31
N ASP A 93 9.00 13.43 -16.00
CA ASP A 93 10.22 12.86 -15.43
C ASP A 93 10.44 11.42 -15.89
N LEU A 94 9.38 10.60 -15.91
CA LEU A 94 9.40 9.24 -16.44
C LEU A 94 9.86 9.22 -17.91
N CYS A 95 9.32 10.10 -18.74
CA CYS A 95 9.69 10.20 -20.15
C CYS A 95 11.17 10.57 -20.34
N LYS A 96 11.69 11.50 -19.52
CA LYS A 96 13.12 11.86 -19.51
C LYS A 96 13.99 10.69 -19.08
N TYR A 97 13.62 10.05 -17.97
CA TYR A 97 14.35 8.92 -17.40
C TYR A 97 14.41 7.75 -18.38
N TYR A 98 13.28 7.40 -19.00
CA TYR A 98 13.22 6.35 -20.01
C TYR A 98 14.16 6.64 -21.19
N ALA A 99 14.13 7.87 -21.74
CA ALA A 99 15.03 8.26 -22.83
C ALA A 99 16.52 8.10 -22.48
N ILE A 100 16.91 8.48 -21.26
CA ILE A 100 18.29 8.30 -20.78
C ILE A 100 18.61 6.80 -20.65
N LYS A 101 17.70 6.02 -20.06
CA LYS A 101 17.88 4.57 -19.82
C LYS A 101 18.11 3.79 -21.12
N ILE A 102 17.43 4.16 -22.21
CA ILE A 102 17.59 3.53 -23.53
C ILE A 102 18.72 4.17 -24.38
N ASN A 103 19.67 4.86 -23.76
CA ASN A 103 20.83 5.49 -24.41
C ASN A 103 20.48 6.61 -25.42
N HIS A 104 19.47 7.43 -25.10
CA HIS A 104 19.13 8.66 -25.83
C HIS A 104 19.23 9.92 -24.96
N PRO A 105 20.41 10.22 -24.38
CA PRO A 105 20.60 11.40 -23.53
C PRO A 105 20.41 12.72 -24.28
N ASP A 106 20.53 12.72 -25.62
CA ASP A 106 20.25 13.86 -26.50
C ASP A 106 18.81 14.36 -26.39
N LEU A 107 17.89 13.52 -25.92
CA LEU A 107 16.48 13.84 -25.78
C LEU A 107 16.12 14.43 -24.40
N ALA A 108 17.00 14.37 -23.41
CA ALA A 108 16.71 14.78 -22.04
C ALA A 108 16.40 16.28 -21.92
N GLY A 109 17.11 17.11 -22.68
CA GLY A 109 16.95 18.58 -22.68
C GLY A 109 15.80 19.11 -23.55
N LEU A 110 15.10 18.23 -24.28
CA LEU A 110 13.99 18.63 -25.15
C LEU A 110 12.70 18.81 -24.35
N THR A 111 11.72 19.52 -24.93
CA THR A 111 10.37 19.57 -24.36
C THR A 111 9.71 18.18 -24.40
N GLN A 112 8.76 17.92 -23.50
CA GLN A 112 8.06 16.62 -23.47
C GLN A 112 7.52 16.23 -24.83
N HIS A 113 6.83 17.16 -25.50
CA HIS A 113 6.20 16.92 -26.79
C HIS A 113 7.22 16.48 -27.86
N VAL A 114 8.35 17.19 -27.95
CA VAL A 114 9.41 16.84 -28.92
C VAL A 114 10.08 15.52 -28.55
N ARG A 115 10.28 15.25 -27.26
CA ARG A 115 10.86 14.00 -26.77
C ARG A 115 9.98 12.81 -27.12
N LEU A 116 8.68 12.90 -26.85
CA LEU A 116 7.70 11.85 -27.17
C LEU A 116 7.68 11.55 -28.67
N GLN A 117 7.59 12.58 -29.51
CA GLN A 117 7.56 12.40 -30.95
C GLN A 117 8.84 11.71 -31.45
N LYS A 118 10.02 12.14 -30.98
CA LYS A 118 11.29 11.51 -31.37
C LYS A 118 11.41 10.07 -30.89
N LEU A 119 10.97 9.76 -29.67
CA LEU A 119 10.98 8.39 -29.15
C LEU A 119 10.05 7.48 -29.97
N LYS A 120 8.87 7.97 -30.35
CA LYS A 120 7.95 7.29 -31.26
C LYS A 120 8.56 7.08 -32.66
N ASP A 121 9.13 8.12 -33.25
CA ASP A 121 9.72 8.06 -34.60
C ASP A 121 10.91 7.09 -34.67
N ARG A 122 11.63 6.91 -33.55
CA ARG A 122 12.71 5.93 -33.39
C ARG A 122 12.21 4.51 -33.13
N GLY A 123 10.91 4.29 -32.92
CA GLY A 123 10.32 2.99 -32.59
C GLY A 123 10.50 2.58 -31.14
N GLU A 124 10.96 3.48 -30.27
CA GLU A 124 11.20 3.23 -28.84
C GLU A 124 9.93 3.33 -27.99
N LEU A 125 8.87 3.93 -28.54
CA LEU A 125 7.53 3.96 -27.96
C LEU A 125 6.52 3.44 -28.98
N SER A 126 5.57 2.64 -28.49
CA SER A 126 4.38 2.28 -29.25
C SER A 126 3.50 3.51 -29.51
N GLU A 127 2.67 3.46 -30.57
CA GLU A 127 1.68 4.51 -30.84
C GLU A 127 0.75 4.73 -29.63
N THR A 128 0.36 3.64 -28.98
CA THR A 128 -0.52 3.65 -27.81
C THR A 128 0.12 4.39 -26.65
N THR A 129 1.37 4.04 -26.30
CA THR A 129 2.10 4.69 -25.21
C THR A 129 2.40 6.15 -25.50
N HIS A 130 2.77 6.48 -26.74
CA HIS A 130 2.93 7.86 -27.17
C HIS A 130 1.65 8.68 -26.96
N LYS A 131 0.50 8.18 -27.44
CA LYS A 131 -0.80 8.87 -27.29
C LYS A 131 -1.18 9.05 -25.82
N ALA A 132 -0.94 8.04 -24.98
CA ALA A 132 -1.23 8.12 -23.56
C ALA A 132 -0.38 9.18 -22.86
N PHE A 133 0.93 9.23 -23.15
CA PHE A 133 1.82 10.30 -22.65
C PHE A 133 1.35 11.69 -23.12
N ASP A 134 1.00 11.83 -24.40
CA ASP A 134 0.62 13.12 -24.96
C ASP A 134 -0.72 13.62 -24.39
N ALA A 135 -1.67 12.72 -24.14
CA ALA A 135 -2.92 13.03 -23.46
C ALA A 135 -2.69 13.57 -22.04
N ILE A 136 -1.84 12.92 -21.24
CA ILE A 136 -1.45 13.41 -19.90
C ILE A 136 -0.81 14.80 -20.00
N ARG A 137 0.08 15.00 -20.98
CA ARG A 137 0.75 16.29 -21.20
C ARG A 137 -0.25 17.41 -21.47
N ILE A 138 -1.22 17.18 -22.36
CA ILE A 138 -2.23 18.17 -22.73
C ILE A 138 -3.04 18.59 -21.50
N ILE A 139 -3.60 17.62 -20.77
CA ILE A 139 -4.42 17.88 -19.57
C ILE A 139 -3.60 18.59 -18.50
N ARG A 140 -2.34 18.18 -18.28
CA ARG A 140 -1.45 18.87 -17.34
C ARG A 140 -1.18 20.31 -17.76
N ASN A 141 -0.96 20.59 -19.04
CA ASN A 141 -0.72 21.96 -19.50
C ASN A 141 -1.96 22.84 -19.30
N GLU A 142 -3.15 22.33 -19.59
CA GLU A 142 -4.41 23.02 -19.32
C GLU A 142 -4.59 23.30 -17.82
N CYS A 143 -4.21 22.34 -16.98
CA CYS A 143 -4.26 22.46 -15.52
C CYS A 143 -3.26 23.49 -14.96
N LEU A 144 -1.98 23.40 -15.35
CA LEU A 144 -0.92 24.27 -14.82
C LEU A 144 -1.03 25.71 -15.33
N HIS A 145 -1.46 25.90 -16.57
CA HIS A 145 -1.71 27.23 -17.10
C HIS A 145 -3.10 27.76 -16.71
N PHE A 146 -3.93 26.91 -16.11
CA PHE A 146 -5.27 27.22 -15.66
C PHE A 146 -6.07 27.92 -16.77
N ASN A 147 -6.16 27.27 -17.93
CA ASN A 147 -6.79 27.82 -19.13
C ASN A 147 -8.30 28.03 -18.92
N ASP A 148 -8.94 28.93 -19.68
CA ASP A 148 -10.34 29.27 -19.49
C ASP A 148 -11.28 28.06 -19.60
N ASP A 149 -11.03 27.15 -20.55
CA ASP A 149 -11.78 25.90 -20.69
C ASP A 149 -11.60 24.97 -19.47
N PHE A 150 -10.43 25.01 -18.83
CA PHE A 150 -10.13 24.22 -17.64
C PHE A 150 -10.83 24.79 -16.40
N LYS A 151 -10.96 26.13 -16.30
CA LYS A 151 -11.64 26.82 -15.19
C LYS A 151 -13.12 26.49 -15.08
N ILE A 152 -13.76 26.18 -16.21
CA ILE A 152 -15.19 25.89 -16.27
C ILE A 152 -15.50 24.39 -16.13
N ARG A 153 -14.49 23.52 -16.02
CA ARG A 153 -14.70 22.08 -15.82
C ARG A 153 -15.36 21.83 -14.47
N ASP A 154 -16.39 20.98 -14.48
CA ASP A 154 -17.03 20.54 -13.26
C ASP A 154 -16.19 19.48 -12.53
N HIS A 155 -16.56 19.21 -11.28
CA HIS A 155 -15.83 18.28 -10.42
C HIS A 155 -15.81 16.84 -10.97
N ASN A 156 -16.87 16.39 -11.65
CA ASN A 156 -16.97 15.04 -12.21
C ASN A 156 -16.07 14.86 -13.44
N SER A 157 -15.97 15.89 -14.27
CA SER A 157 -15.09 15.92 -15.42
C SER A 157 -13.63 15.88 -14.96
N LEU A 158 -13.28 16.68 -13.96
CA LEU A 158 -11.95 16.67 -13.33
C LEU A 158 -11.63 15.31 -12.69
N ALA A 159 -12.60 14.67 -12.03
CA ALA A 159 -12.45 13.33 -11.49
C ALA A 159 -12.09 12.33 -12.59
N THR A 160 -12.86 12.34 -13.68
CA THR A 160 -12.66 11.44 -14.82
C THR A 160 -11.30 11.65 -15.47
N GLU A 161 -10.90 12.89 -15.68
CA GLU A 161 -9.59 13.24 -16.25
C GLU A 161 -8.43 12.83 -15.34
N ALA A 162 -8.52 13.13 -14.03
CA ALA A 162 -7.53 12.74 -13.06
C ALA A 162 -7.35 11.21 -12.99
N LEU A 163 -8.47 10.47 -13.01
CA LEU A 163 -8.47 9.01 -13.04
C LEU A 163 -7.80 8.46 -14.31
N ASN A 164 -8.16 9.02 -15.47
CA ASN A 164 -7.58 8.63 -16.74
C ASN A 164 -6.07 8.91 -16.77
N CYS A 165 -5.65 10.07 -16.26
CA CYS A 165 -4.24 10.43 -16.15
C CYS A 165 -3.47 9.41 -15.31
N ILE A 166 -3.93 9.11 -14.08
CA ILE A 166 -3.20 8.22 -13.17
C ILE A 166 -3.16 6.79 -13.70
N ASN A 167 -4.29 6.27 -14.18
CA ASN A 167 -4.35 4.91 -14.74
C ASN A 167 -3.51 4.79 -16.02
N SER A 168 -3.49 5.83 -16.86
CA SER A 168 -2.63 5.85 -18.06
C SER A 168 -1.16 5.90 -17.68
N LEU A 169 -0.76 6.72 -16.69
CA LEU A 169 0.63 6.76 -16.23
C LEU A 169 1.09 5.40 -15.68
N LYS A 170 0.25 4.74 -14.88
CA LYS A 170 0.57 3.40 -14.35
C LYS A 170 0.69 2.37 -15.47
N ALA A 171 -0.18 2.41 -16.48
CA ALA A 171 -0.10 1.53 -17.64
C ALA A 171 1.18 1.77 -18.46
N ILE A 172 1.53 3.03 -18.73
CA ILE A 172 2.77 3.42 -19.38
C ILE A 172 3.97 2.87 -18.61
N TYR A 173 4.00 3.08 -17.29
CA TYR A 173 5.12 2.62 -16.47
C TYR A 173 5.27 1.09 -16.54
N LYS A 174 4.16 0.37 -16.45
CA LYS A 174 4.16 -1.09 -16.63
C LYS A 174 4.69 -1.49 -18.00
N GLU A 175 4.25 -0.85 -19.10
CA GLU A 175 4.73 -1.17 -20.45
C GLU A 175 6.25 -0.94 -20.61
N LEU A 176 6.77 0.15 -20.02
CA LEU A 176 8.18 0.52 -20.18
C LEU A 176 9.14 -0.23 -19.25
N PHE A 177 8.65 -0.73 -18.11
CA PHE A 177 9.50 -1.24 -17.02
C PHE A 177 9.09 -2.62 -16.47
N ALA A 178 7.95 -3.19 -16.88
CA ALA A 178 7.67 -4.58 -16.54
C ALA A 178 8.79 -5.46 -17.09
N ALA A 179 9.47 -6.19 -16.21
CA ALA A 179 10.45 -7.17 -16.62
C ALA A 179 9.76 -8.14 -17.57
N SER A 180 10.38 -8.43 -18.71
CA SER A 180 9.94 -9.48 -19.62
C SER A 180 10.11 -10.83 -18.93
N ASN A 181 9.18 -11.23 -18.05
CA ASN A 181 9.11 -12.53 -17.38
C ASN A 181 10.48 -13.19 -17.16
N THR A 182 11.41 -12.48 -16.52
CA THR A 182 12.62 -13.14 -16.05
C THR A 182 12.19 -14.06 -14.93
N SER A 183 12.58 -15.33 -15.05
CA SER A 183 12.25 -16.45 -14.18
C SER A 183 12.65 -16.20 -12.73
N TYR A 184 11.91 -15.37 -12.02
CA TYR A 184 12.09 -15.26 -10.60
C TYR A 184 11.64 -16.57 -9.97
N LYS A 185 12.46 -17.14 -9.07
CA LYS A 185 11.97 -18.21 -8.21
C LYS A 185 10.98 -17.59 -7.25
N THR A 186 9.75 -18.08 -7.24
CA THR A 186 8.64 -17.63 -6.38
C THR A 186 9.06 -17.27 -4.95
N GLY A 187 9.89 -18.11 -4.30
CA GLY A 187 10.37 -17.87 -2.95
C GLY A 187 11.24 -16.62 -2.80
N GLU A 188 12.07 -16.29 -3.79
CA GLU A 188 12.96 -15.12 -3.74
C GLU A 188 12.18 -13.80 -3.84
N ILE A 189 11.09 -13.75 -4.61
CA ILE A 189 10.26 -12.53 -4.68
C ILE A 189 9.46 -12.35 -3.39
N ILE A 190 8.87 -13.43 -2.85
CA ILE A 190 8.11 -13.35 -1.59
C ILE A 190 9.01 -12.78 -0.49
N THR A 191 10.23 -13.33 -0.34
CA THR A 191 11.20 -12.83 0.63
C THR A 191 11.54 -11.37 0.38
N ARG A 192 11.83 -10.97 -0.87
CA ARG A 192 12.11 -9.56 -1.20
C ARG A 192 10.94 -8.64 -0.88
N ILE A 193 9.69 -9.05 -1.10
CA ILE A 193 8.49 -8.25 -0.77
C ILE A 193 8.34 -8.09 0.74
N ILE A 194 8.55 -9.17 1.50
CA ILE A 194 8.52 -9.12 2.97
C ILE A 194 9.62 -8.21 3.49
N GLU A 195 10.85 -8.35 2.98
CA GLU A 195 12.00 -7.52 3.33
C GLU A 195 11.77 -6.04 2.98
N ASP A 196 11.29 -5.75 1.77
CA ASP A 196 10.97 -4.38 1.34
C ASP A 196 9.88 -3.77 2.21
N PHE A 197 8.86 -4.56 2.58
CA PHE A 197 7.81 -4.07 3.47
C PHE A 197 8.33 -3.79 4.88
N ALA A 198 9.10 -4.71 5.47
CA ALA A 198 9.72 -4.51 6.77
C ALA A 198 10.64 -3.28 6.76
N HIS A 199 11.40 -3.09 5.67
CA HIS A 199 12.24 -1.93 5.47
C HIS A 199 11.40 -0.65 5.32
N GLN A 200 10.28 -0.68 4.61
CA GLN A 200 9.38 0.48 4.46
C GLN A 200 8.75 0.88 5.80
N GLN A 201 8.26 -0.08 6.59
CA GLN A 201 7.75 0.19 7.94
C GLN A 201 8.79 0.83 8.84
N THR A 202 10.04 0.38 8.77
CA THR A 202 11.11 0.81 9.69
C THR A 202 11.76 2.12 9.26
N TYR A 203 11.98 2.33 7.96
CA TYR A 203 12.89 3.36 7.45
C TYR A 203 12.30 4.31 6.41
N LYS A 204 11.14 4.01 5.80
CA LYS A 204 10.58 4.81 4.70
C LYS A 204 9.09 5.03 4.90
N THR A 205 8.73 5.92 5.83
CA THR A 205 7.37 6.48 5.87
C THR A 205 7.21 7.50 4.74
N SER A 206 6.75 7.06 3.57
CA SER A 206 6.37 7.98 2.49
C SER A 206 4.90 8.40 2.63
N PHE A 207 4.58 9.64 2.27
CA PHE A 207 3.23 10.16 2.35
C PHE A 207 2.34 9.40 1.34
N GLY A 208 1.28 8.73 1.83
CA GLY A 208 0.38 7.93 0.99
C GLY A 208 0.54 6.41 1.11
N ASP A 209 1.56 5.92 1.82
CA ASP A 209 1.56 4.54 2.30
C ASP A 209 0.78 4.50 3.63
N THR A 210 -0.34 3.79 3.68
CA THR A 210 -0.97 3.43 4.96
C THR A 210 -0.20 2.24 5.51
N LEU A 211 1.02 2.50 6.02
CA LEU A 211 1.99 1.51 6.53
C LEU A 211 1.50 0.70 7.73
N ASN A 212 0.31 0.13 7.64
CA ASN A 212 -0.29 -0.77 8.60
C ASN A 212 -0.25 -2.19 8.03
N GLN A 213 -0.46 -3.16 8.92
CA GLN A 213 -0.44 -4.58 8.60
C GLN A 213 -1.52 -4.95 7.57
N GLU A 214 -2.66 -4.26 7.57
CA GLU A 214 -3.77 -4.55 6.65
C GLU A 214 -3.39 -4.25 5.20
N GLU A 215 -2.82 -3.07 4.91
CA GLU A 215 -2.40 -2.72 3.54
C GLU A 215 -1.29 -3.67 3.04
N PHE A 216 -0.41 -4.13 3.94
CA PHE A 216 0.56 -5.16 3.59
C PHE A 216 -0.08 -6.47 3.18
N THR A 217 -0.99 -6.97 4.01
CA THR A 217 -1.68 -8.21 3.71
C THR A 217 -2.47 -8.09 2.40
N MET A 218 -3.01 -6.91 2.09
CA MET A 218 -3.65 -6.64 0.78
C MET A 218 -2.67 -6.76 -0.38
N LYS A 219 -1.51 -6.10 -0.26
CA LYS A 219 -0.45 -6.14 -1.29
C LYS A 219 0.10 -7.55 -1.46
N LEU A 220 0.33 -8.28 -0.36
CA LEU A 220 0.80 -9.66 -0.37
C LEU A 220 -0.23 -10.59 -1.01
N ARG A 221 -1.51 -10.49 -0.63
CA ARG A 221 -2.59 -11.26 -1.25
C ARG A 221 -2.66 -11.03 -2.75
N TYR A 222 -2.63 -9.76 -3.16
CA TYR A 222 -2.62 -9.39 -4.58
C TYR A 222 -1.42 -10.02 -5.29
N PHE A 223 -0.22 -9.91 -4.71
CA PHE A 223 0.99 -10.52 -5.25
C PHE A 223 0.82 -12.03 -5.45
N MET A 224 0.37 -12.75 -4.42
CA MET A 224 0.19 -14.21 -4.47
C MET A 224 -0.85 -14.59 -5.53
N ALA A 225 -1.94 -13.82 -5.64
CA ALA A 225 -2.98 -14.06 -6.62
C ALA A 225 -2.52 -13.76 -8.05
N ASP A 226 -1.77 -12.68 -8.29
CA ASP A 226 -1.35 -12.27 -9.62
C ASP A 226 -0.18 -13.11 -10.13
N GLU A 227 0.86 -13.31 -9.33
CA GLU A 227 2.08 -14.02 -9.76
C GLU A 227 1.94 -15.54 -9.64
N LEU A 228 1.32 -16.03 -8.56
CA LEU A 228 1.27 -17.47 -8.25
C LEU A 228 -0.08 -18.10 -8.53
N LYS A 229 -1.06 -17.29 -8.96
CA LYS A 229 -2.45 -17.72 -9.17
C LYS A 229 -3.03 -18.41 -7.92
N LEU A 230 -2.59 -17.96 -6.74
CA LEU A 230 -2.98 -18.44 -5.43
C LEU A 230 -3.63 -17.29 -4.65
N ASP A 231 -4.95 -17.35 -4.50
CA ASP A 231 -5.60 -16.51 -3.50
C ASP A 231 -5.40 -17.13 -2.12
N ILE A 232 -4.70 -16.41 -1.25
CA ILE A 232 -4.38 -16.85 0.11
C ILE A 232 -5.48 -16.54 1.12
N ALA A 233 -6.54 -15.83 0.70
CA ALA A 233 -7.71 -15.62 1.55
C ALA A 233 -8.66 -16.81 1.50
N ILE A 234 -9.20 -17.15 2.66
CA ILE A 234 -10.27 -18.12 2.82
C ILE A 234 -11.59 -17.44 2.44
N SER A 235 -12.31 -18.07 1.53
CA SER A 235 -13.46 -17.47 0.84
C SER A 235 -14.71 -17.31 1.71
N ASP A 236 -14.81 -18.03 2.84
CA ASP A 236 -15.96 -18.01 3.73
C ASP A 236 -15.71 -17.15 4.98
N PRO A 237 -16.35 -15.97 5.11
CA PRO A 237 -16.25 -15.12 6.29
C PRO A 237 -16.81 -15.84 7.53
N GLY A 238 -15.95 -16.17 8.48
CA GLY A 238 -16.31 -16.84 9.74
C GLY A 238 -15.80 -18.27 9.88
N ASP A 239 -15.21 -18.84 8.81
CA ASP A 239 -14.54 -20.13 8.90
C ASP A 239 -13.20 -20.01 9.62
N LYS A 240 -12.97 -20.96 10.53
CA LYS A 240 -11.67 -21.15 11.16
C LYS A 240 -10.86 -22.10 10.28
N VAL A 241 -9.64 -21.72 9.92
CA VAL A 241 -8.71 -22.69 9.34
C VAL A 241 -8.13 -23.51 10.47
N SER A 242 -8.56 -24.76 10.59
CA SER A 242 -8.01 -25.69 11.57
C SER A 242 -6.98 -26.62 10.94
N GLN A 243 -5.86 -26.82 11.63
CA GLN A 243 -4.84 -27.80 11.30
C GLN A 243 -4.63 -28.71 12.51
N ALA A 244 -4.81 -30.01 12.33
CA ALA A 244 -4.52 -31.01 13.35
C ALA A 244 -3.38 -31.93 12.91
N GLY A 245 -2.48 -32.24 13.82
CA GLY A 245 -1.32 -33.08 13.50
C GLY A 245 -0.31 -33.17 14.63
N PHE A 246 0.82 -33.78 14.31
CA PHE A 246 1.97 -33.83 15.20
C PHE A 246 2.84 -32.59 14.99
N PHE A 247 3.13 -31.90 16.07
CA PHE A 247 3.96 -30.72 16.10
C PHE A 247 5.10 -30.94 17.07
N ARG A 248 6.29 -30.47 16.71
CA ARG A 248 7.38 -30.30 17.66
C ARG A 248 7.29 -28.91 18.26
N VAL A 249 7.37 -28.81 19.57
CA VAL A 249 7.51 -27.53 20.28
C VAL A 249 8.95 -27.09 20.09
N GLU A 250 9.18 -25.97 19.41
CA GLU A 250 10.52 -25.45 19.16
C GLU A 250 10.88 -24.36 20.18
N GLU A 251 9.90 -23.58 20.65
CA GLU A 251 10.10 -22.52 21.64
C GLU A 251 8.81 -22.26 22.44
N ILE A 252 8.93 -21.95 23.73
CA ILE A 252 7.83 -21.46 24.57
C ILE A 252 8.26 -20.10 25.15
N ASP A 253 7.69 -19.01 24.63
CA ASP A 253 7.98 -17.66 25.10
C ASP A 253 6.82 -17.15 25.98
N LEU A 254 7.09 -17.08 27.29
CA LEU A 254 6.16 -16.56 28.28
C LEU A 254 6.42 -15.10 28.68
N GLU A 255 7.48 -14.50 28.14
CA GLU A 255 7.89 -13.11 28.41
C GLU A 255 7.33 -12.13 27.38
N SER A 256 6.97 -12.61 26.18
CA SER A 256 6.28 -11.82 25.15
C SER A 256 4.84 -11.46 25.50
N SER A 257 4.31 -10.45 24.79
CA SER A 257 2.91 -10.00 24.88
C SER A 257 2.32 -9.82 23.49
N PRO A 258 1.47 -10.75 22.99
CA PRO A 258 0.98 -11.94 23.71
C PRO A 258 2.08 -12.97 23.96
N LYS A 259 1.90 -13.80 24.99
CA LYS A 259 2.75 -14.98 25.22
C LYS A 259 2.51 -15.96 24.09
N GLU A 260 3.54 -16.66 23.64
CA GLU A 260 3.46 -17.47 22.43
C GLU A 260 4.28 -18.76 22.51
N THR A 261 3.98 -19.70 21.61
CA THR A 261 4.84 -20.87 21.37
C THR A 261 5.07 -21.06 19.89
N THR A 262 6.29 -21.40 19.52
CA THR A 262 6.64 -21.78 18.16
C THR A 262 6.51 -23.29 18.00
N LEU A 263 5.63 -23.71 17.10
CA LEU A 263 5.43 -25.10 16.74
C LEU A 263 5.97 -25.37 15.34
N ARG A 264 6.61 -26.52 15.14
CA ARG A 264 6.94 -27.04 13.82
C ARG A 264 6.06 -28.23 13.48
N HIS A 265 5.24 -28.10 12.45
CA HIS A 265 4.43 -29.20 11.95
C HIS A 265 5.33 -30.28 11.33
N ILE A 266 5.30 -31.49 11.90
CA ILE A 266 6.26 -32.55 11.54
C ILE A 266 6.15 -32.96 10.06
N PRO A 267 4.96 -33.19 9.48
CA PRO A 267 4.84 -33.59 8.08
C PRO A 267 5.28 -32.52 7.07
N SER A 268 4.97 -31.23 7.31
CA SER A 268 5.24 -30.16 6.33
C SER A 268 6.52 -29.38 6.61
N TYR A 269 7.17 -29.60 7.76
CA TYR A 269 8.32 -28.82 8.24
C TYR A 269 8.06 -27.31 8.36
N GLN A 270 6.79 -26.89 8.36
CA GLN A 270 6.41 -25.49 8.51
C GLN A 270 6.35 -25.09 9.97
N TYR A 271 6.75 -23.85 10.25
CA TYR A 271 6.66 -23.25 11.57
C TYR A 271 5.37 -22.44 11.69
N VAL A 272 4.78 -22.43 12.87
CA VAL A 272 3.62 -21.61 13.22
C VAL A 272 3.79 -21.10 14.64
N ILE A 273 3.54 -19.81 14.82
CA ILE A 273 3.53 -19.16 16.13
C ILE A 273 2.09 -19.17 16.63
N VAL A 274 1.89 -19.69 17.84
CA VAL A 274 0.57 -19.87 18.46
C VAL A 274 0.48 -19.01 19.70
N ASP A 275 -0.51 -18.12 19.74
CA ASP A 275 -0.80 -17.30 20.91
C ASP A 275 -1.27 -18.20 22.07
N LEU A 276 -0.67 -18.01 23.23
CA LEU A 276 -0.99 -18.74 24.45
C LEU A 276 -1.98 -17.96 25.31
N THR A 277 -3.11 -18.60 25.64
CA THR A 277 -3.98 -18.15 26.74
C THR A 277 -3.45 -18.67 28.07
N GLU A 278 -3.89 -18.06 29.19
CA GLU A 278 -3.55 -18.56 30.54
C GLU A 278 -3.97 -20.03 30.76
N GLU A 279 -5.06 -20.47 30.13
CA GLU A 279 -5.47 -21.89 30.13
C GLU A 279 -4.45 -22.78 29.39
N ASN A 280 -3.93 -22.33 28.25
CA ASN A 280 -2.91 -23.08 27.51
C ASN A 280 -1.61 -23.17 28.31
N ILE A 281 -1.21 -22.11 28.99
CA ILE A 281 -0.01 -22.09 29.85
C ILE A 281 -0.17 -23.07 31.02
N ALA A 282 -1.32 -23.05 31.68
CA ALA A 282 -1.62 -24.00 32.75
C ALA A 282 -1.60 -25.45 32.24
N GLN A 283 -2.14 -25.70 31.04
CA GLN A 283 -2.15 -27.03 30.44
C GLN A 283 -0.75 -27.49 30.02
N ILE A 284 0.09 -26.62 29.44
CA ILE A 284 1.51 -26.90 29.14
C ILE A 284 2.23 -27.31 30.43
N SER A 285 2.06 -26.55 31.51
CA SER A 285 2.65 -26.86 32.81
C SER A 285 2.12 -28.16 33.41
N THR A 286 0.83 -28.47 33.23
CA THR A 286 0.20 -29.69 33.75
C THR A 286 0.67 -30.94 33.00
N LEU A 287 0.88 -30.82 31.69
CA LEU A 287 1.36 -31.90 30.84
C LEU A 287 2.89 -32.02 30.83
N ASP A 288 3.60 -31.16 31.56
CA ASP A 288 5.08 -31.11 31.61
C ASP A 288 5.71 -31.00 30.20
N ILE A 289 5.05 -30.25 29.31
CA ILE A 289 5.50 -30.07 27.93
C ILE A 289 6.71 -29.14 27.92
N SER A 290 7.79 -29.61 27.33
CA SER A 290 9.05 -28.88 27.20
C SER A 290 9.43 -28.61 25.74
N GLU A 291 10.32 -27.65 25.53
CA GLU A 291 10.93 -27.41 24.22
C GLU A 291 11.63 -28.66 23.69
N GLY A 292 11.49 -28.90 22.39
CA GLY A 292 11.98 -30.07 21.68
C GLY A 292 11.04 -31.26 21.67
N GLU A 293 9.97 -31.25 22.47
CA GLU A 293 9.01 -32.36 22.57
C GLU A 293 7.98 -32.36 21.44
N THR A 294 7.37 -33.53 21.21
CA THR A 294 6.33 -33.70 20.20
C THR A 294 4.97 -33.81 20.86
N ILE A 295 4.04 -32.98 20.41
CA ILE A 295 2.65 -32.96 20.84
C ILE A 295 1.73 -33.30 19.66
N PHE A 296 0.57 -33.87 19.94
CA PHE A 296 -0.53 -33.86 18.97
C PHE A 296 -1.42 -32.67 19.29
N ALA A 297 -1.55 -31.74 18.34
CA ALA A 297 -2.33 -30.52 18.53
C ALA A 297 -3.34 -30.34 17.39
N SER A 298 -4.47 -29.72 17.72
CA SER A 298 -5.36 -29.04 16.79
C SER A 298 -5.19 -27.55 17.04
N ILE A 299 -4.76 -26.82 16.03
CA ILE A 299 -4.64 -25.36 16.05
C ILE A 299 -5.65 -24.77 15.07
N TYR A 300 -6.12 -23.57 15.34
CA TYR A 300 -7.00 -22.85 14.44
C TYR A 300 -6.54 -21.41 14.25
N SER A 301 -6.75 -20.87 13.05
CA SER A 301 -6.46 -19.48 12.75
C SER A 301 -7.71 -18.61 12.91
N ILE A 302 -7.52 -17.44 13.53
CA ILE A 302 -8.43 -16.30 13.45
C ILE A 302 -8.03 -15.52 12.20
N LEU A 303 -8.99 -15.34 11.30
CA LEU A 303 -8.80 -14.61 10.07
C LEU A 303 -8.80 -13.10 10.32
N ASP A 304 -8.00 -12.36 9.56
CA ASP A 304 -8.08 -10.89 9.51
C ASP A 304 -9.28 -10.40 8.67
N HIS A 305 -9.40 -9.07 8.52
CA HIS A 305 -10.48 -8.46 7.74
C HIS A 305 -10.42 -8.79 6.24
N GLN A 306 -9.34 -9.39 5.76
CA GLN A 306 -9.17 -9.87 4.40
C GLN A 306 -9.43 -11.36 4.23
N GLY A 307 -9.75 -12.07 5.32
CA GLY A 307 -9.96 -13.51 5.31
C GLY A 307 -8.65 -14.30 5.27
N ILE A 308 -7.52 -13.72 5.65
CA ILE A 308 -6.21 -14.37 5.69
C ILE A 308 -5.89 -14.80 7.12
N SER A 309 -5.25 -15.96 7.28
CA SER A 309 -4.82 -16.47 8.57
C SER A 309 -3.87 -15.49 9.26
N ALA A 310 -4.26 -14.93 10.40
CA ALA A 310 -3.48 -13.88 11.08
C ALA A 310 -2.94 -14.33 12.44
N ALA A 311 -3.81 -14.82 13.33
CA ALA A 311 -3.43 -15.30 14.65
C ALA A 311 -3.78 -16.78 14.80
N TRP A 312 -2.86 -17.61 15.25
CA TRP A 312 -3.11 -19.02 15.50
C TRP A 312 -3.29 -19.28 16.98
N ARG A 313 -4.23 -20.15 17.32
CA ARG A 313 -4.54 -20.55 18.69
C ARG A 313 -4.65 -22.05 18.80
N PHE A 314 -4.39 -22.58 19.99
CA PHE A 314 -4.75 -23.96 20.28
C PHE A 314 -6.28 -24.11 20.37
N GLU A 315 -6.80 -25.11 19.66
CA GLU A 315 -8.12 -25.67 19.93
C GLU A 315 -8.01 -26.77 21.00
N LYS A 316 -7.00 -27.64 20.86
CA LYS A 316 -6.65 -28.70 21.81
C LYS A 316 -5.23 -29.18 21.57
N PHE A 317 -4.57 -29.67 22.59
CA PHE A 317 -3.33 -30.42 22.45
C PHE A 317 -3.20 -31.48 23.54
N ILE A 318 -2.49 -32.55 23.23
CA ILE A 318 -2.18 -33.65 24.13
C ILE A 318 -0.71 -34.03 23.97
N ASP A 319 -0.11 -34.48 25.06
CA ASP A 319 1.24 -35.06 25.04
C ASP A 319 1.21 -36.45 24.39
N THR A 320 2.22 -36.74 23.58
CA THR A 320 2.40 -38.04 22.92
C THR A 320 2.99 -39.11 23.84
N LYS A 321 3.42 -38.76 25.07
CA LYS A 321 3.88 -39.73 26.09
C LYS A 321 2.75 -40.53 26.77
N SER A 322 1.50 -40.41 26.31
CA SER A 322 0.31 -41.05 26.89
C SER A 322 0.06 -42.45 26.37
#